data_AF-R7S643-F1
#
_entry.id   AF-R7S643-F1
#
_cell.length_a   1.000
_cell.length_b   1.000
_cell.length_c   1.000
_cell.angle_alpha   90.00
_cell.angle_beta   90.00
_cell.angle_gamma   90.00
#
_symmetry.space_group_name_H-M   'P 1'
#
loop_
_entity.id
_entity.type
_entity.pdbx_description
1 polymer ?
#
loop_
_entity_poly.entity_id
_entity_poly.type
_entity_poly.pdbx_seq_one_letter_code
_entity_poly.pdbx_strand_id
1 'polypeptide(L)'
;MVDLFIKHVLGVGLDRPGLYGQTSGYYGTVEQQGRLTLHMHMLIWIKNSLTPQEIRDKIMDPNSDFQKAMVEYLESVHMGEFMTGSMESVKQNIAEEDHKNPSRVPPTETLPEPPPKKCDHSTKSDCDQCQKHISWWIRFKRTLDEILYLSNRHTCCTDKNGNCKARFPRETHPETVVDPSTGALIMKKGEAWINTITPAVTYLMCGNTDVTSLLSGTAIKSVIAYVADYITKTPLKTHVMFQSIQQVFER
;
A
#
# COMPACT_ATOMS: atom_id res chain seq x y z
N MET A 1 -1.59 7.82 15.18
CA MET A 1 -1.67 7.06 13.91
C MET A 1 -0.39 6.25 13.66
N VAL A 2 0.79 6.87 13.60
CA VAL A 2 2.07 6.18 13.37
C VAL A 2 2.33 5.03 14.36
N ASP A 3 2.17 5.25 15.66
CA ASP A 3 2.38 4.19 16.66
C ASP A 3 1.43 3.00 16.47
N LEU A 4 0.19 3.27 16.05
CA LEU A 4 -0.78 2.22 15.74
C LEU A 4 -0.37 1.45 14.48
N PHE A 5 0.17 2.12 13.47
CA PHE A 5 0.71 1.47 12.27
C PHE A 5 1.90 0.57 12.63
N ILE A 6 2.87 1.09 13.38
CA ILE A 6 4.05 0.34 13.83
C ILE A 6 3.64 -0.90 14.64
N LYS A 7 2.73 -0.74 15.60
CA LYS A 7 2.29 -1.85 16.44
C LYS A 7 1.42 -2.86 15.69
N HIS A 8 0.36 -2.40 15.02
CA HIS A 8 -0.71 -3.27 14.52
C HIS A 8 -0.52 -3.71 13.07
N VAL A 9 0.11 -2.88 12.23
CA VAL A 9 0.41 -3.24 10.83
C VAL A 9 1.77 -3.91 10.74
N LEU A 10 2.81 -3.35 11.36
CA LEU A 10 4.16 -3.93 11.32
C LEU A 10 4.40 -5.00 12.39
N GLY A 11 3.49 -5.17 13.35
CA GLY A 11 3.59 -6.20 14.38
C GLY A 11 4.68 -5.95 15.43
N VAL A 12 5.17 -4.72 15.56
CA VAL A 12 6.25 -4.40 16.51
C VAL A 12 5.75 -4.55 17.95
N GLY A 13 6.48 -5.34 18.74
CA GLY A 13 6.14 -5.60 20.14
C GLY A 13 4.93 -6.53 20.33
N LEU A 14 4.50 -7.25 19.30
CA LEU A 14 3.46 -8.29 19.38
C LEU A 14 4.08 -9.68 19.23
N ASP A 15 3.45 -10.68 19.85
CA ASP A 15 3.85 -12.11 19.74
C ASP A 15 3.41 -12.76 18.41
N ARG A 16 3.17 -11.94 17.38
CA ARG A 16 2.73 -12.39 16.05
C ARG A 16 3.39 -11.55 14.96
N PRO A 17 3.59 -12.11 13.75
CA PRO A 17 4.09 -11.33 12.61
C PRO A 17 3.18 -10.15 12.26
N GLY A 18 3.78 -9.10 11.71
CA GLY A 18 3.07 -8.03 11.02
C GLY A 18 2.63 -8.44 9.62
N LEU A 19 2.03 -7.49 8.90
CA LEU A 19 1.50 -7.68 7.56
C LEU A 19 2.57 -8.14 6.55
N TYR A 20 3.79 -7.61 6.67
CA TYR A 20 4.92 -7.91 5.79
C TYR A 20 5.87 -8.99 6.37
N GLY A 21 5.48 -9.66 7.46
CA GLY A 21 6.30 -10.62 8.18
C GLY A 21 6.74 -10.14 9.56
N GLN A 22 7.68 -10.86 10.17
CA GLN A 22 8.18 -10.54 11.51
C GLN A 22 9.16 -9.37 11.45
N THR A 23 8.77 -8.22 11.98
CA THR A 23 9.65 -7.06 12.08
C THR A 23 10.77 -7.32 13.10
N SER A 24 12.02 -7.22 12.67
CA SER A 24 13.21 -7.33 13.52
C SER A 24 13.69 -5.98 14.04
N GLY A 25 13.38 -4.91 13.31
CA GLY A 25 13.73 -3.54 13.69
C GLY A 25 13.10 -2.53 12.74
N TYR A 26 13.08 -1.27 13.16
CA TYR A 26 12.64 -0.17 12.33
C TYR A 26 13.39 1.11 12.73
N TYR A 27 13.46 2.04 11.80
CA TYR A 27 13.97 3.40 12.04
C TYR A 27 13.05 4.35 11.30
N GLY A 28 12.60 5.41 11.96
CA GLY A 28 11.76 6.45 11.36
C GLY A 28 12.27 7.84 11.69
N THR A 29 12.21 8.74 10.71
CA THR A 29 12.45 10.17 10.90
C THR A 29 11.28 10.98 10.36
N VAL A 30 10.96 12.09 11.03
CA VAL A 30 9.92 13.03 10.64
C VAL A 30 10.58 14.28 10.10
N GLU A 31 10.18 14.71 8.90
CA GLU A 31 10.57 16.00 8.33
C GLU A 31 9.32 16.84 8.07
N GLN A 32 9.46 18.15 8.27
CA GLN A 32 8.45 19.14 7.92
C GLN A 32 8.70 19.57 6.48
N GLN A 33 7.74 19.31 5.60
CA GLN A 33 7.70 19.99 4.30
C GLN A 33 7.35 21.46 4.57
N GLY A 34 7.93 22.40 3.81
CA GLY A 34 7.75 23.86 3.93
C GLY A 34 6.31 24.38 3.68
N ARG A 35 5.29 23.55 3.96
CA ARG A 35 3.85 23.78 3.85
C ARG A 35 3.09 23.28 5.09
N LEU A 36 3.75 23.19 6.25
CA LEU A 36 3.17 22.76 7.53
C LEU A 36 2.64 21.32 7.55
N THR A 37 3.09 20.47 6.61
CA THR A 37 2.78 19.03 6.59
C THR A 37 3.98 18.23 7.07
N LEU A 38 3.74 17.36 8.05
CA LEU A 38 4.74 16.39 8.51
C LEU A 38 4.70 15.17 7.59
N HIS A 39 5.88 14.72 7.20
CA HIS A 39 6.05 13.46 6.48
C HIS A 39 7.06 12.59 7.22
N MET A 40 6.85 11.29 7.16
CA MET A 40 7.70 10.33 7.84
C MET A 40 8.37 9.42 6.81
N HIS A 41 9.70 9.35 6.89
CA HIS A 41 10.50 8.37 6.18
C HIS A 41 10.85 7.25 7.15
N MET A 42 10.60 6.00 6.76
CA MET A 42 10.82 4.85 7.62
C MET A 42 11.52 3.71 6.86
N LEU A 43 12.48 3.08 7.52
CA LEU A 43 13.07 1.81 7.15
C LEU A 43 12.57 0.73 8.11
N ILE A 44 12.24 -0.43 7.57
CA ILE A 44 11.74 -1.58 8.33
C ILE A 44 12.59 -2.77 7.92
N TRP A 45 13.09 -3.51 8.91
CA TRP A 45 13.80 -4.75 8.69
C TRP A 45 12.88 -5.91 9.04
N ILE A 46 12.71 -6.82 8.08
CA ILE A 46 11.98 -8.07 8.28
C ILE A 46 12.98 -9.17 8.62
N LYS A 47 12.67 -9.96 9.63
CA LYS A 47 13.51 -11.07 10.09
C LYS A 47 13.65 -12.10 8.97
N ASN A 48 14.86 -12.63 8.81
CA ASN A 48 15.22 -13.61 7.77
C ASN A 48 15.05 -13.09 6.33
N SER A 49 15.01 -11.77 6.11
CA SER A 49 15.10 -11.22 4.76
C SER A 49 16.45 -11.54 4.14
N LEU A 50 16.39 -12.20 3.00
CA LEU A 50 17.55 -12.45 2.16
C LEU A 50 18.08 -11.15 1.57
N THR A 51 19.38 -11.13 1.26
CA THR A 51 19.97 -10.03 0.49
C THR A 51 19.38 -10.00 -0.93
N PRO A 52 19.39 -8.85 -1.61
CA PRO A 52 18.89 -8.75 -2.99
C PRO A 52 19.58 -9.71 -3.95
N GLN A 53 20.86 -10.01 -3.73
CA GLN A 53 21.61 -10.97 -4.53
C GLN A 53 21.11 -12.40 -4.29
N GLU A 54 20.93 -12.82 -3.04
CA GLU A 54 20.38 -14.15 -2.71
C GLU A 54 18.95 -14.33 -3.24
N ILE A 55 18.11 -13.28 -3.17
CA ILE A 55 16.77 -13.29 -3.75
C ILE A 55 16.86 -13.51 -5.26
N ARG A 56 17.72 -12.76 -5.95
CA ARG A 56 17.92 -12.91 -7.40
C ARG A 56 18.37 -14.32 -7.74
N ASP A 57 19.40 -14.83 -7.06
CA ASP A 57 19.97 -16.14 -7.36
C ASP A 57 18.94 -17.25 -7.17
N LYS A 58 18.09 -17.16 -6.13
CA LYS A 58 17.00 -18.12 -5.89
C LYS A 58 15.82 -17.97 -6.84
N ILE A 59 15.48 -16.75 -7.26
CA ILE A 59 14.43 -16.52 -8.27
C ILE A 59 14.86 -17.10 -9.62
N MET A 60 16.14 -16.97 -9.97
CA MET A 60 16.68 -17.41 -11.25
C MET A 60 17.05 -18.90 -11.30
N ASP A 61 17.02 -19.60 -10.17
CA ASP A 61 17.32 -21.04 -10.11
C ASP A 61 16.10 -21.85 -10.57
N PRO A 62 16.17 -22.54 -11.73
CA PRO A 62 15.04 -23.31 -12.25
C PRO A 62 14.67 -24.52 -11.39
N ASN A 63 15.53 -24.92 -10.44
CA ASN A 63 15.26 -26.01 -9.51
C ASN A 63 14.67 -25.53 -8.18
N SER A 64 14.46 -24.22 -8.01
CA SER A 64 13.98 -23.64 -6.75
C SER A 64 12.49 -23.34 -6.78
N ASP A 65 11.77 -23.78 -5.75
CA ASP A 65 10.38 -23.37 -5.49
C ASP A 65 10.29 -21.91 -4.98
N PHE A 66 11.44 -21.25 -4.76
CA PHE A 66 11.50 -19.91 -4.17
C PHE A 66 10.80 -18.85 -5.04
N GLN A 67 10.95 -18.91 -6.37
CA GLN A 67 10.25 -17.99 -7.26
C GLN A 67 8.74 -18.03 -7.01
N LYS A 68 8.16 -19.23 -6.97
CA LYS A 68 6.74 -19.43 -6.74
C LYS A 68 6.32 -18.88 -5.38
N ALA A 69 7.05 -19.23 -4.32
CA ALA A 69 6.77 -18.75 -2.97
C ALA A 69 6.88 -17.21 -2.87
N MET A 70 7.82 -16.59 -3.58
CA MET A 70 7.98 -15.14 -3.63
C MET A 70 6.83 -14.45 -4.36
N VAL A 71 6.37 -15.02 -5.48
CA VAL A 71 5.19 -14.54 -6.21
C VAL A 71 3.95 -14.64 -5.33
N GLU A 72 3.70 -15.80 -4.71
CA GLU A 72 2.56 -16.01 -3.79
C GLU A 72 2.59 -15.03 -2.63
N TYR A 73 3.76 -14.79 -2.03
CA TYR A 73 3.92 -13.80 -0.98
C TYR A 73 3.60 -12.38 -1.48
N LEU A 74 4.21 -11.93 -2.58
CA LEU A 74 4.00 -10.57 -3.08
C LEU A 74 2.55 -10.33 -3.48
N GLU A 75 1.90 -11.27 -4.17
CA GLU A 75 0.47 -11.17 -4.53
C GLU A 75 -0.47 -11.24 -3.33
N SER A 76 -0.04 -11.84 -2.21
CA SER A 76 -0.83 -11.81 -0.96
C SER A 76 -0.91 -10.42 -0.33
N VAL A 77 0.04 -9.53 -0.65
CA VAL A 77 0.15 -8.18 -0.05
C VAL A 77 0.19 -7.04 -1.07
N HIS A 78 0.23 -7.30 -2.37
CA HIS A 78 0.22 -6.31 -3.45
C HIS A 78 -0.92 -6.59 -4.42
N MET A 79 -1.62 -5.55 -4.84
CA MET A 79 -2.71 -5.62 -5.80
C MET A 79 -2.65 -4.43 -6.74
N GLY A 80 -2.75 -4.70 -8.04
CA GLY A 80 -2.67 -3.69 -9.10
C GLY A 80 -3.98 -3.48 -9.86
N GLU A 81 -5.11 -3.91 -9.31
CA GLU A 81 -6.43 -3.98 -9.94
C GLU A 81 -7.56 -3.78 -8.90
N PHE A 82 -8.81 -3.71 -9.34
CA PHE A 82 -9.99 -3.74 -8.46
C PHE A 82 -10.36 -5.18 -8.06
N MET A 83 -10.97 -5.38 -6.89
CA MET A 83 -11.32 -6.69 -6.34
C MET A 83 -12.64 -7.27 -6.85
N THR A 84 -13.58 -6.44 -7.27
CA THR A 84 -14.95 -6.86 -7.59
C THR A 84 -15.33 -6.78 -9.07
N GLY A 85 -14.58 -6.05 -9.89
CA GLY A 85 -14.88 -5.89 -11.32
C GLY A 85 -13.99 -4.84 -12.00
N SER A 86 -14.37 -4.41 -13.20
CA SER A 86 -13.66 -3.32 -13.90
C SER A 86 -13.91 -1.96 -13.25
N MET A 87 -13.07 -0.98 -13.57
CA MET A 87 -13.27 0.41 -13.16
C MET A 87 -14.68 0.96 -13.47
N GLU A 88 -15.24 0.61 -14.63
CA GLU A 88 -16.60 1.03 -15.03
C GLU A 88 -17.67 0.39 -14.14
N SER A 89 -17.53 -0.90 -13.83
CA SER A 89 -18.46 -1.59 -12.92
C SER A 89 -18.41 -0.99 -11.52
N VAL A 90 -17.20 -0.72 -11.01
CA VAL A 90 -17.01 -0.05 -9.71
C VAL A 90 -17.65 1.34 -9.72
N LYS A 91 -17.43 2.14 -10.76
CA LYS A 91 -18.06 3.46 -10.94
C LYS A 91 -19.59 3.37 -10.87
N GLN A 92 -20.17 2.40 -11.57
CA GLN A 92 -21.63 2.22 -11.59
C GLN A 92 -22.14 1.83 -10.20
N ASN A 93 -21.48 0.88 -9.53
CA ASN A 93 -21.87 0.45 -8.18
C ASN A 93 -21.88 1.61 -7.19
N ILE A 94 -20.85 2.47 -7.22
CA ILE A 94 -20.77 3.68 -6.38
C ILE A 94 -21.96 4.61 -6.67
N ALA A 95 -22.22 4.90 -7.95
CA ALA A 95 -23.33 5.76 -8.34
C ALA A 95 -24.71 5.21 -7.93
N GLU A 96 -24.90 3.89 -8.01
CA GLU A 96 -26.12 3.23 -7.53
C GLU A 96 -26.28 3.31 -6.01
N GLU A 97 -25.19 3.19 -5.24
CA GLU A 97 -25.21 3.35 -3.79
C GLU A 97 -25.50 4.79 -3.38
N ASP A 98 -24.88 5.77 -4.03
CA ASP A 98 -25.17 7.20 -3.85
C ASP A 98 -26.63 7.53 -4.14
N HIS A 99 -27.20 6.94 -5.19
CA HIS A 99 -28.61 7.13 -5.53
C HIS A 99 -29.55 6.52 -4.48
N LYS A 100 -29.23 5.32 -3.97
CA LYS A 100 -30.03 4.63 -2.93
C LYS A 100 -29.94 5.32 -1.57
N ASN A 101 -28.80 5.93 -1.25
CA ASN A 101 -28.58 6.66 -0.01
C ASN A 101 -27.79 7.95 -0.26
N PRO A 102 -28.49 9.06 -0.64
CA PRO A 102 -27.84 10.34 -0.94
C PRO A 102 -27.12 10.99 0.25
N SER A 103 -27.39 10.53 1.47
CA SER A 103 -26.75 11.03 2.69
C SER A 103 -25.61 10.12 3.17
N ARG A 104 -25.22 9.11 2.39
CA ARG A 104 -24.07 8.27 2.74
C ARG A 104 -22.79 9.10 2.71
N VAL A 105 -21.87 8.76 3.60
CA VAL A 105 -20.54 9.35 3.63
C VAL A 105 -19.58 8.38 2.93
N PRO A 106 -18.73 8.83 2.00
CA PRO A 106 -17.80 7.95 1.31
C PRO A 106 -16.79 7.34 2.29
N PRO A 107 -16.27 6.14 2.00
CA PRO A 107 -15.34 5.46 2.89
C PRO A 107 -14.03 6.23 3.09
N THR A 108 -13.68 7.14 2.17
CA THR A 108 -12.52 8.04 2.29
C THR A 108 -12.64 9.07 3.42
N GLU A 109 -13.83 9.24 3.98
CA GLU A 109 -14.15 10.20 5.04
C GLU A 109 -14.63 9.52 6.33
N THR A 110 -14.53 8.18 6.41
CA THR A 110 -14.97 7.40 7.57
C THR A 110 -13.86 6.49 8.08
N LEU A 111 -14.00 6.03 9.33
CA LEU A 111 -13.10 5.03 9.88
C LEU A 111 -13.46 3.64 9.34
N PRO A 112 -12.46 2.79 9.07
CA PRO A 112 -12.67 1.44 8.56
C PRO A 112 -13.40 0.57 9.60
N GLU A 113 -14.34 -0.26 9.14
CA GLU A 113 -15.02 -1.23 10.00
C GLU A 113 -14.09 -2.42 10.30
N PRO A 114 -13.82 -2.76 11.58
CA PRO A 114 -13.01 -3.93 11.91
C PRO A 114 -13.76 -5.22 11.55
N PRO A 115 -13.03 -6.29 11.19
CA PRO A 115 -13.66 -7.59 10.94
C PRO A 115 -14.29 -8.14 12.23
N PRO A 116 -15.44 -8.85 12.13
CA PRO A 116 -15.99 -9.58 13.26
C PRO A 116 -15.02 -10.69 13.69
N LYS A 117 -15.13 -11.13 14.94
CA LYS A 117 -14.30 -12.24 15.46
C LYS A 117 -14.53 -13.50 14.62
N LYS A 118 -13.44 -14.13 14.20
CA LYS A 118 -13.47 -15.41 13.50
C LYS A 118 -13.87 -16.52 14.47
N CYS A 119 -14.64 -17.50 14.00
CA CYS A 119 -14.95 -18.70 14.77
C CYS A 119 -13.76 -19.65 14.87
N ASP A 120 -13.69 -20.44 15.93
CA ASP A 120 -12.68 -21.49 16.14
C ASP A 120 -12.96 -22.79 15.35
N HIS A 121 -14.05 -22.80 14.57
CA HIS A 121 -14.43 -23.92 13.71
C HIS A 121 -14.32 -23.55 12.23
N SER A 122 -14.34 -24.56 11.35
CA SER A 122 -14.45 -24.35 9.91
C SER A 122 -15.71 -23.57 9.54
N THR A 123 -15.69 -22.83 8.44
CA THR A 123 -16.84 -22.04 7.98
C THR A 123 -18.07 -22.92 7.79
N LYS A 124 -19.19 -22.60 8.46
CA LYS A 124 -20.46 -23.31 8.35
C LYS A 124 -21.59 -22.36 7.92
N SER A 125 -22.52 -22.87 7.13
CA SER A 125 -23.64 -22.09 6.60
C SER A 125 -24.66 -21.71 7.68
N ASP A 126 -24.81 -22.54 8.71
CA ASP A 126 -25.73 -22.39 9.84
C ASP A 126 -25.17 -21.54 10.99
N CYS A 127 -23.94 -21.03 10.88
CA CYS A 127 -23.31 -20.20 11.90
C CYS A 127 -23.44 -18.71 11.57
N ASP A 128 -24.20 -17.97 12.38
CA ASP A 128 -24.40 -16.51 12.25
C ASP A 128 -23.06 -15.74 12.22
N GLN A 129 -22.09 -16.11 13.05
CA GLN A 129 -20.78 -15.45 13.06
C GLN A 129 -19.98 -15.72 11.79
N CYS A 130 -20.05 -16.93 11.21
CA CYS A 130 -19.46 -17.20 9.90
C CYS A 130 -20.11 -16.34 8.82
N GLN A 131 -21.45 -16.18 8.84
CA GLN A 131 -22.15 -15.33 7.88
C GLN A 131 -21.78 -13.86 8.00
N LYS A 132 -21.65 -13.35 9.23
CA LYS A 132 -21.16 -11.99 9.49
C LYS A 132 -19.74 -11.79 8.98
N HIS A 133 -18.85 -12.75 9.20
CA HIS A 133 -17.48 -12.69 8.70
C HIS A 133 -17.40 -12.74 7.17
N ILE A 134 -18.17 -13.61 6.51
CA ILE A 134 -18.28 -13.65 5.05
C ILE A 134 -18.81 -12.32 4.51
N SER A 135 -19.90 -11.81 5.12
CA SER A 135 -20.51 -10.53 4.73
C SER A 135 -19.54 -9.37 4.89
N TRP A 136 -18.72 -9.37 5.95
CA TRP A 136 -17.68 -8.36 6.13
C TRP A 136 -16.63 -8.41 5.02
N TRP A 137 -16.17 -9.59 4.59
CA TRP A 137 -15.23 -9.69 3.47
C TRP A 137 -15.81 -9.18 2.15
N ILE A 138 -17.11 -9.40 1.90
CA ILE A 138 -17.79 -8.84 0.74
C ILE A 138 -17.81 -7.30 0.82
N ARG A 139 -18.14 -6.74 1.99
CA ARG A 139 -18.09 -5.29 2.21
C ARG A 139 -16.69 -4.73 2.07
N PHE A 140 -15.69 -5.37 2.67
CA PHE A 140 -14.28 -5.00 2.57
C PHE A 140 -13.84 -4.81 1.11
N LYS A 141 -14.14 -5.77 0.23
CA LYS A 141 -13.79 -5.70 -1.20
C LYS A 141 -14.44 -4.50 -1.89
N ARG A 142 -15.74 -4.29 -1.66
CA ARG A 142 -16.49 -3.16 -2.24
C ARG A 142 -15.99 -1.81 -1.73
N THR A 143 -15.80 -1.69 -0.43
CA THR A 143 -15.27 -0.49 0.21
C THR A 143 -13.86 -0.17 -0.28
N LEU A 144 -13.00 -1.18 -0.43
CA LEU A 144 -11.67 -0.99 -0.97
C LEU A 144 -11.71 -0.49 -2.41
N ASP A 145 -12.54 -1.09 -3.26
CA ASP A 145 -12.69 -0.65 -4.66
C ASP A 145 -13.18 0.80 -4.75
N GLU A 146 -14.10 1.21 -3.88
CA GLU A 146 -14.53 2.60 -3.79
C GLU A 146 -13.40 3.54 -3.34
N ILE A 147 -12.62 3.17 -2.31
CA ILE A 147 -11.43 3.95 -1.89
C ILE A 147 -10.44 4.08 -3.06
N LEU A 148 -10.21 2.99 -3.82
CA LEU A 148 -9.33 3.02 -4.97
C LEU A 148 -9.84 3.97 -6.05
N TYR A 149 -11.14 3.90 -6.36
CA TYR A 149 -11.78 4.74 -7.36
C TYR A 149 -11.72 6.24 -7.01
N LEU A 150 -11.98 6.57 -5.74
CA LEU A 150 -12.05 7.95 -5.26
C LEU A 150 -10.67 8.55 -4.99
N SER A 151 -9.71 7.77 -4.49
CA SER A 151 -8.43 8.29 -3.97
C SER A 151 -7.16 7.79 -4.66
N ASN A 152 -7.18 6.63 -5.33
CA ASN A 152 -5.97 6.05 -5.94
C ASN A 152 -5.95 6.13 -7.47
N ARG A 153 -7.09 6.45 -8.08
CA ARG A 153 -7.17 6.64 -9.53
C ARG A 153 -6.51 7.95 -9.95
N HIS A 154 -5.61 7.84 -10.92
CA HIS A 154 -5.00 8.99 -11.55
C HIS A 154 -5.90 9.54 -12.66
N THR A 155 -6.36 10.79 -12.51
CA THR A 155 -7.32 11.42 -13.44
C THR A 155 -6.72 12.55 -14.28
N CYS A 156 -5.50 13.01 -13.99
CA CYS A 156 -4.89 14.14 -14.70
C CYS A 156 -3.39 14.26 -14.43
N CYS A 157 -2.58 14.21 -15.48
CA CYS A 157 -1.56 15.21 -15.77
C CYS A 157 -0.81 14.80 -17.04
N THR A 158 -0.93 15.56 -18.12
CA THR A 158 0.00 15.49 -19.24
C THR A 158 0.83 16.76 -19.24
N ASP A 159 2.15 16.63 -19.38
CA ASP A 159 2.99 17.77 -19.69
C ASP A 159 2.72 18.26 -21.13
N LYS A 160 3.44 19.29 -21.55
CA LYS A 160 3.31 19.84 -22.92
C LYS A 160 3.59 18.81 -24.02
N ASN A 161 4.27 17.71 -23.68
CA ASN A 161 4.65 16.63 -24.58
C ASN A 161 3.71 15.42 -24.47
N GLY A 162 2.61 15.52 -23.71
CA GLY A 162 1.67 14.41 -23.52
C GLY A 162 2.10 13.39 -22.45
N ASN A 163 3.21 13.62 -21.74
CA ASN A 163 3.71 12.67 -20.76
C ASN A 163 3.20 12.96 -19.35
N CYS A 164 2.81 11.92 -18.62
CA CYS A 164 2.45 12.03 -17.23
C CYS A 164 3.68 12.05 -16.33
N LYS A 165 3.82 13.06 -15.47
CA LYS A 165 4.90 13.14 -14.48
C LYS A 165 4.87 11.95 -13.50
N ALA A 166 3.68 11.45 -13.19
CA ALA A 166 3.45 10.27 -12.38
C ALA A 166 3.54 8.95 -13.18
N ARG A 167 3.93 9.02 -14.47
CA ARG A 167 4.16 7.88 -15.38
C ARG A 167 2.93 7.00 -15.61
N PHE A 168 1.77 7.64 -15.73
CA PHE A 168 0.55 6.99 -16.21
C PHE A 168 0.38 7.15 -17.74
N PRO A 169 -0.26 6.19 -18.43
CA PRO A 169 -0.72 4.90 -17.91
C PRO A 169 0.45 3.98 -17.53
N ARG A 170 0.27 3.15 -16.50
CA ARG A 170 1.22 2.08 -16.16
C ARG A 170 1.03 0.92 -17.13
N GLU A 171 2.10 0.18 -17.40
CA GLU A 171 2.02 -1.08 -18.15
C GLU A 171 1.20 -2.11 -17.36
N THR A 172 0.33 -2.84 -18.07
CA THR A 172 -0.54 -3.86 -17.50
C THR A 172 -0.03 -5.26 -17.79
N HIS A 173 -0.11 -6.14 -16.80
CA HIS A 173 0.34 -7.53 -16.89
C HIS A 173 -0.73 -8.45 -16.30
N PRO A 174 -1.17 -9.50 -17.02
CA PRO A 174 -2.22 -10.39 -16.54
C PRO A 174 -1.78 -11.29 -15.38
N GLU A 175 -0.47 -11.51 -15.25
CA GLU A 175 0.15 -12.35 -14.23
C GLU A 175 1.49 -11.75 -13.79
N THR A 176 1.95 -12.15 -12.61
CA THR A 176 3.29 -11.77 -12.13
C THR A 176 4.33 -12.63 -12.85
N VAL A 177 5.31 -11.99 -13.50
CA VAL A 177 6.35 -12.67 -14.28
C VAL A 177 7.75 -12.28 -13.79
N VAL A 178 8.70 -13.19 -13.96
CA VAL A 178 10.13 -12.89 -13.81
C VAL A 178 10.69 -12.55 -15.18
N ASP A 179 11.34 -11.40 -15.31
CA ASP A 179 12.16 -11.09 -16.48
C ASP A 179 13.40 -12.02 -16.50
N PRO A 180 13.56 -12.92 -17.49
CA PRO A 180 14.67 -13.87 -17.52
C PRO A 180 16.04 -13.21 -17.69
N SER A 181 16.10 -12.01 -18.25
CA SER A 181 17.36 -11.29 -18.50
C SER A 181 17.80 -10.50 -17.26
N THR A 182 16.85 -9.92 -16.53
CA THR A 182 17.14 -9.05 -15.39
C THR A 182 16.82 -9.66 -14.04
N GLY A 183 16.12 -10.79 -13.97
CA GLY A 183 15.62 -11.39 -12.72
C GLY A 183 14.64 -10.53 -11.95
N ALA A 184 14.09 -9.47 -12.57
CA ALA A 184 13.13 -8.59 -11.94
C ALA A 184 11.74 -9.24 -11.93
N LEU A 185 11.04 -9.22 -10.78
CA LEU A 185 9.62 -9.56 -10.76
C LEU A 185 8.80 -8.36 -11.21
N ILE A 186 8.03 -8.57 -12.27
CA ILE A 186 7.04 -7.66 -12.78
C ILE A 186 5.70 -8.12 -12.22
N MET A 187 5.14 -7.34 -11.30
CA MET A 187 3.88 -7.69 -10.62
C MET A 187 2.69 -7.65 -11.59
N LYS A 188 1.75 -8.57 -11.37
CA LYS A 188 0.41 -8.49 -11.97
C LYS A 188 -0.18 -7.09 -11.81
N LYS A 189 -0.70 -6.54 -12.92
CA LYS A 189 -1.30 -5.21 -12.98
C LYS A 189 -2.49 -5.23 -13.94
N GLY A 190 -3.70 -5.31 -13.40
CA GLY A 190 -4.94 -5.31 -14.19
C GLY A 190 -5.40 -3.91 -14.59
N GLU A 191 -5.03 -2.87 -13.83
CA GLU A 191 -5.54 -1.51 -14.04
C GLU A 191 -4.42 -0.50 -14.25
N ALA A 192 -4.36 0.11 -15.43
CA ALA A 192 -3.29 1.01 -15.83
C ALA A 192 -3.27 2.35 -15.07
N TRP A 193 -4.43 2.79 -14.57
CA TRP A 193 -4.66 4.14 -14.03
C TRP A 193 -4.77 4.22 -12.51
N ILE A 194 -4.38 3.16 -11.81
CA ILE A 194 -4.26 3.13 -10.35
C ILE A 194 -2.86 2.73 -9.93
N ASN A 195 -2.45 3.11 -8.73
CA ASN A 195 -1.23 2.60 -8.10
C ASN A 195 -1.34 1.09 -7.82
N THR A 196 -0.20 0.44 -7.58
CA THR A 196 -0.21 -0.86 -6.91
C THR A 196 -0.34 -0.60 -5.42
N ILE A 197 -1.19 -1.35 -4.73
CA ILE A 197 -1.55 -1.09 -3.33
C ILE A 197 -1.42 -2.33 -2.47
N THR A 198 -1.30 -2.14 -1.15
CA THR A 198 -1.53 -3.22 -0.18
C THR A 198 -2.96 -3.14 0.33
N PRO A 199 -3.85 -4.10 0.00
CA PRO A 199 -5.28 -3.99 0.30
C PRO A 199 -5.61 -3.62 1.74
N ALA A 200 -4.97 -4.30 2.70
CA ALA A 200 -5.18 -4.05 4.12
C ALA A 200 -4.73 -2.64 4.53
N VAL A 201 -3.61 -2.14 4.00
CA VAL A 201 -3.11 -0.79 4.32
C VAL A 201 -4.03 0.27 3.72
N THR A 202 -4.43 0.13 2.45
CA THR A 202 -5.35 1.08 1.81
C THR A 202 -6.68 1.15 2.52
N TYR A 203 -7.23 0.00 2.92
CA TYR A 203 -8.46 -0.05 3.70
C TYR A 203 -8.31 0.64 5.06
N LEU A 204 -7.20 0.41 5.78
CA LEU A 204 -6.94 1.05 7.08
C LEU A 204 -6.70 2.56 6.98
N MET A 205 -6.09 3.01 5.90
CA MET A 205 -5.75 4.41 5.67
C MET A 205 -6.90 5.20 5.04
N CYS A 206 -7.91 4.53 4.48
CA CYS A 206 -9.04 5.13 3.77
C CYS A 206 -8.62 6.15 2.70
N GLY A 207 -7.46 5.96 2.07
CA GLY A 207 -6.86 6.99 1.21
C GLY A 207 -5.93 6.45 0.14
N ASN A 208 -5.19 7.37 -0.48
CA ASN A 208 -4.19 7.04 -1.49
C ASN A 208 -3.00 6.32 -0.86
N THR A 209 -2.65 5.16 -1.40
CA THR A 209 -1.42 4.43 -1.05
C THR A 209 -0.73 4.00 -2.34
N ASP A 210 0.55 3.70 -2.23
CA ASP A 210 1.32 3.12 -3.31
C ASP A 210 2.34 2.16 -2.69
N VAL A 211 2.48 0.99 -3.28
CA VAL A 211 3.48 -0.01 -2.88
C VAL A 211 4.19 -0.50 -4.12
N THR A 212 5.52 -0.52 -4.06
CA THR A 212 6.38 -0.97 -5.14
C THR A 212 7.34 -2.01 -4.60
N SER A 213 7.37 -3.18 -5.25
CA SER A 213 8.40 -4.19 -5.00
C SER A 213 9.70 -3.77 -5.70
N LEU A 214 10.77 -3.60 -4.92
CA LEU A 214 12.09 -3.25 -5.44
C LEU A 214 13.01 -4.46 -5.28
N LEU A 215 13.32 -5.13 -6.38
CA LEU A 215 14.10 -6.37 -6.37
C LEU A 215 15.45 -6.23 -7.06
N SER A 216 15.73 -5.10 -7.71
CA SER A 216 17.05 -4.82 -8.25
C SER A 216 17.95 -4.19 -7.18
N GLY A 217 19.19 -4.66 -7.09
CA GLY A 217 20.18 -4.10 -6.17
C GLY A 217 20.39 -2.60 -6.37
N THR A 218 20.28 -2.10 -7.62
CA THR A 218 20.37 -0.67 -7.93
C THR A 218 19.18 0.11 -7.38
N ALA A 219 17.94 -0.36 -7.56
CA ALA A 219 16.77 0.34 -7.06
C ALA A 219 16.75 0.39 -5.53
N ILE A 220 17.14 -0.71 -4.87
CA ILE A 220 17.26 -0.78 -3.41
C ILE A 220 18.34 0.18 -2.92
N LYS A 221 19.53 0.20 -3.54
CA LYS A 221 20.59 1.15 -3.21
C LYS A 221 20.12 2.60 -3.35
N SER A 222 19.39 2.92 -4.43
CA SER A 222 18.84 4.26 -4.64
C SER A 222 17.84 4.65 -3.55
N VAL A 223 16.97 3.73 -3.12
CA VAL A 223 16.01 4.02 -2.02
C VAL A 223 16.71 4.14 -0.68
N ILE A 224 17.69 3.29 -0.38
CA ILE A 224 18.49 3.40 0.85
C ILE A 224 19.23 4.73 0.86
N ALA A 225 19.88 5.12 -0.25
CA ALA A 225 20.57 6.40 -0.36
C ALA A 225 19.62 7.58 -0.22
N TYR A 226 18.45 7.51 -0.86
CA TYR A 226 17.38 8.49 -0.71
C TYR A 226 16.99 8.62 0.75
N VAL A 227 16.56 7.54 1.41
CA VAL A 227 16.15 7.60 2.82
C VAL A 227 17.28 8.08 3.73
N ALA A 228 18.53 7.65 3.49
CA ALA A 228 19.69 8.14 4.23
C ALA A 228 19.89 9.65 4.09
N ASP A 229 19.66 10.24 2.91
CA ASP A 229 19.71 11.69 2.70
C ASP A 229 18.65 12.41 3.57
N TYR A 230 17.43 11.87 3.64
CA TYR A 230 16.39 12.40 4.54
C TYR A 230 16.75 12.28 6.02
N ILE A 231 17.43 11.19 6.40
CA ILE A 231 17.90 10.97 7.77
C ILE A 231 19.00 11.96 8.14
N THR A 232 19.90 12.27 7.22
CA THR A 232 21.04 13.16 7.45
C THR A 232 20.75 14.63 7.16
N LYS A 233 19.55 14.96 6.66
CA LYS A 233 19.09 16.34 6.51
C LYS A 233 19.26 17.10 7.82
N THR A 234 19.92 18.24 7.72
CA THR A 234 20.13 19.13 8.87
C THR A 234 18.76 19.57 9.41
N PRO A 235 18.57 19.61 10.74
CA PRO A 235 17.34 20.13 11.33
C PRO A 235 16.99 21.51 10.79
N LEU A 236 15.69 21.84 10.80
CA LEU A 236 15.23 23.18 10.42
C LEU A 236 16.02 24.25 11.18
N LYS A 237 16.47 25.27 10.46
CA LYS A 237 17.12 26.42 11.10
C LYS A 237 16.09 27.11 12.00
N THR A 238 16.51 27.52 13.20
CA THR A 238 15.63 28.08 14.24
C THR A 238 14.76 29.24 13.73
N HIS A 239 15.27 30.10 12.84
CA HIS A 239 14.48 31.19 12.27
C HIS A 239 13.31 30.73 11.38
N VAL A 240 13.45 29.59 10.67
CA VAL A 240 12.38 29.01 9.84
C VAL A 240 11.27 28.43 10.73
N MET A 241 11.65 27.84 11.88
CA MET A 241 10.68 27.41 12.88
C MET A 241 9.87 28.60 13.42
N PHE A 242 10.54 29.69 13.81
CA PHE A 242 9.83 30.89 14.28
C PHE A 242 8.94 31.54 13.21
N GLN A 243 9.37 31.60 11.95
CA GLN A 243 8.53 32.07 10.84
C GLN A 243 7.30 31.19 10.62
N SER A 244 7.45 29.86 10.73
CA SER A 244 6.32 28.93 10.61
C SER A 244 5.31 29.12 11.74
N ILE A 245 5.79 29.33 12.97
CA ILE A 245 4.95 29.64 14.13
C ILE A 245 4.18 30.95 13.90
N GLN A 246 4.88 32.01 13.48
CA GLN A 246 4.27 33.31 13.20
C GLN A 246 3.15 33.21 12.16
N GLN A 247 3.36 32.49 11.05
CA GLN A 247 2.34 32.31 10.01
C GLN A 247 1.06 31.60 10.49
N VAL A 248 1.16 30.74 11.50
CA VAL A 248 -0.02 30.09 12.10
C VAL A 248 -0.82 31.08 12.94
N PHE A 249 -0.15 32.02 13.62
CA PHE A 249 -0.80 33.04 14.46
C PHE A 249 -1.26 34.28 13.68
N GLU A 250 -0.83 34.47 12.44
CA GLU A 250 -1.30 35.54 11.54
C GLU A 250 -2.51 35.13 10.68
N ARG A 251 -3.06 33.92 10.87
CA ARG A 251 -4.35 33.49 10.31
C ARG A 251 -5.49 33.67 11.31
#